data_AF-A0A6J2UMS8-F1
#
_entry.id   AF-A0A6J2UMS8-F1
#
_cell.length_a   1.000
_cell.length_b   1.000
_cell.length_c   1.000
_cell.angle_alpha   90.00
_cell.angle_beta   90.00
_cell.angle_gamma   90.00
#
_symmetry.space_group_name_H-M   'P 1'
#
loop_
_entity.id
_entity.type
_entity.pdbx_description
1 polymer ?
#
loop_
_entity_poly.entity_id
_entity_poly.type
_entity_poly.pdbx_seq_one_letter_code
_entity_poly.pdbx_strand_id
1 'polypeptide(L)'
;MKESIDVDQMLKNCSFGSRQFSCHRYFDMQLTELGPCIVFNSFLMQRNSLNEKMRRNEMFFLEETSPNWHLSFDLVGNAKDARIYMKSTTNLLSLRDKSTFTPSTEYHTTINFKIFGILNTPAVRALRPWQRKCYYSNEMFNDMKPYIRSTFYDESLCLNFCHAMLFVEKCNCLPHVYNDFFKS
;
A
#
# COMPACT_ATOMS: atom_id res chain seq x y z
N MET A 1 24.80 -3.54 0.66
CA MET A 1 24.77 -3.04 -0.73
C MET A 1 23.35 -2.60 -1.01
N LYS A 2 23.08 -1.29 -1.10
CA LYS A 2 21.77 -0.77 -1.55
C LYS A 2 21.87 -0.62 -3.06
N GLU A 3 21.37 -1.58 -3.82
CA GLU A 3 20.87 -1.25 -5.16
C GLU A 3 19.59 -0.45 -4.92
N SER A 4 19.71 0.88 -4.90
CA SER A 4 18.53 1.74 -4.91
C SER A 4 17.93 1.63 -6.31
N ILE A 5 16.93 0.77 -6.45
CA ILE A 5 16.07 0.76 -7.63
C ILE A 5 15.51 2.18 -7.82
N ASP A 6 15.73 2.77 -8.99
CA ASP A 6 15.26 4.13 -9.26
C ASP A 6 13.88 4.08 -9.93
N VAL A 7 12.92 4.81 -9.38
CA VAL A 7 11.54 4.86 -9.92
C VAL A 7 11.56 5.31 -11.38
N ASP A 8 12.41 6.26 -11.74
CA ASP A 8 12.47 6.80 -13.10
C ASP A 8 13.12 5.83 -14.11
N GLN A 9 13.80 4.78 -13.62
CA GLN A 9 14.29 3.67 -14.45
C GLN A 9 13.22 2.60 -14.73
N MET A 10 12.11 2.62 -13.99
CA MET A 10 11.05 1.62 -14.07
C MET A 10 9.73 2.19 -14.59
N LEU A 11 9.45 3.46 -14.31
CA LEU A 11 8.23 4.17 -14.71
C LEU A 11 8.57 5.41 -15.54
N LYS A 12 7.84 5.61 -16.63
CA LYS A 12 7.90 6.83 -17.45
C LYS A 12 6.50 7.36 -17.75
N ASN A 13 6.44 8.60 -18.27
CA ASN A 13 5.22 9.22 -18.78
C ASN A 13 4.04 9.19 -17.78
N CYS A 14 4.34 9.37 -16.49
CA CYS A 14 3.31 9.33 -15.46
C CYS A 14 2.34 10.51 -15.57
N SER A 15 1.06 10.21 -15.54
CA SER A 15 0.00 11.21 -15.54
C SER A 15 -1.19 10.76 -14.71
N PHE A 16 -1.93 11.74 -14.18
CA PHE A 16 -3.23 11.52 -13.56
C PHE A 16 -4.22 12.49 -14.19
N GLY A 17 -5.13 11.93 -14.96
CA GLY A 17 -5.94 12.68 -15.91
C GLY A 17 -5.12 13.55 -16.86
N SER A 18 -5.43 14.84 -16.97
CA SER A 18 -4.68 15.77 -17.83
C SER A 18 -3.34 16.24 -17.24
N ARG A 19 -3.04 15.88 -15.99
CA ARG A 19 -1.83 16.36 -15.30
C ARG A 19 -0.69 15.37 -15.47
N GLN A 20 0.29 15.73 -16.29
CA GLN A 20 1.56 15.02 -16.36
C GLN A 20 2.48 15.40 -15.19
N PHE A 21 3.25 14.44 -14.70
CA PHE A 21 4.18 14.65 -13.60
C PHE A 21 5.39 13.71 -13.67
N SER A 22 6.42 14.04 -12.91
CA SER A 22 7.58 13.16 -12.74
C SER A 22 7.24 11.98 -11.82
N CYS A 23 7.52 10.75 -12.25
CA CYS A 23 7.10 9.53 -11.58
C CYS A 23 7.62 9.46 -10.14
N HIS A 24 8.91 9.72 -9.90
CA HIS A 24 9.51 9.70 -8.55
C HIS A 24 8.87 10.68 -7.55
N ARG A 25 8.08 11.67 -8.00
CA ARG A 25 7.42 12.61 -7.10
C ARG A 25 6.27 11.96 -6.33
N TYR A 26 5.53 11.07 -6.99
CA TYR A 26 4.26 10.52 -6.48
C TYR A 26 4.25 9.01 -6.31
N PHE A 27 5.22 8.33 -6.91
CA PHE A 27 5.50 6.94 -6.66
C PHE A 27 6.74 6.84 -5.76
N ASP A 28 6.66 6.09 -4.67
CA ASP A 28 7.85 5.76 -3.88
C ASP A 28 8.13 4.26 -3.92
N MET A 29 9.40 3.93 -3.75
CA MET A 29 9.81 2.57 -3.47
C MET A 29 9.51 2.21 -2.01
N GLN A 30 8.97 1.02 -1.82
CA GLN A 30 8.78 0.40 -0.52
C GLN A 30 9.29 -1.04 -0.55
N LEU A 31 9.96 -1.46 0.51
CA LEU A 31 10.30 -2.86 0.71
C LEU A 31 9.11 -3.56 1.35
N THR A 32 8.63 -4.63 0.73
CA THR A 32 7.51 -5.44 1.23
C THR A 32 7.95 -6.91 1.38
N GLU A 33 7.12 -7.75 1.99
CA GLU A 33 7.41 -9.19 2.09
C GLU A 33 7.52 -9.87 0.71
N LEU A 34 6.96 -9.26 -0.33
CA LEU A 34 7.05 -9.72 -1.72
C LEU A 34 8.29 -9.19 -2.45
N GLY A 35 9.09 -8.35 -1.79
CA GLY A 35 10.26 -7.67 -2.36
C GLY A 35 10.03 -6.17 -2.58
N PRO A 36 10.93 -5.52 -3.34
CA PRO A 36 10.81 -4.09 -3.68
C PRO A 36 9.55 -3.83 -4.51
N CYS A 37 8.75 -2.87 -4.09
CA CYS A 37 7.52 -2.47 -4.75
C CYS A 37 7.53 -0.96 -4.99
N ILE A 38 6.96 -0.52 -6.10
CA ILE A 38 6.68 0.89 -6.33
C ILE A 38 5.21 1.12 -5.99
N VAL A 39 4.94 2.06 -5.08
CA VAL A 39 3.61 2.28 -4.51
C VAL A 39 3.15 3.69 -4.84
N PHE A 40 1.86 3.81 -5.17
CA PHE A 40 1.18 5.06 -5.47
C PHE A 40 0.00 5.26 -4.51
N ASN A 41 -0.20 6.49 -4.04
CA ASN A 41 -1.38 6.92 -3.29
C ASN A 41 -1.69 6.09 -2.01
N SER A 42 -0.66 5.75 -1.22
CA SER A 42 -0.83 5.04 0.07
C SER A 42 -0.59 5.94 1.28
N PHE A 43 -1.47 5.85 2.28
CA PHE A 43 -1.32 6.55 3.57
C PHE A 43 -0.13 6.06 4.38
N LEU A 44 0.30 4.82 4.15
CA LEU A 44 1.41 4.21 4.87
C LEU A 44 2.78 4.76 4.41
N MET A 45 2.84 5.33 3.20
CA MET A 45 4.03 5.98 2.66
C MET A 45 4.27 7.37 3.26
N GLN A 46 3.23 8.02 3.78
CA GLN A 46 3.26 9.44 4.15
C GLN A 46 3.94 9.73 5.50
N ARG A 47 4.32 8.72 6.28
CA ARG A 47 4.87 8.87 7.64
C ARG A 47 6.40 8.85 7.73
N ASN A 48 7.11 8.47 6.66
CA ASN A 48 8.58 8.40 6.68
C ASN A 48 9.27 9.55 5.92
N SER A 49 8.54 10.46 5.28
CA SER A 49 9.13 11.66 4.69
C SER A 49 9.09 12.82 5.70
N LEU A 50 10.19 13.58 5.77
CA LEU A 50 10.37 14.74 6.66
C LEU A 50 9.28 15.84 6.51
N ASN A 51 8.32 15.68 5.59
CA ASN A 51 7.22 16.60 5.31
C ASN A 51 5.86 15.89 5.21
N GLU A 52 5.42 15.21 6.28
CA GLU A 52 4.12 14.51 6.37
C GLU A 52 2.88 15.39 6.06
N LYS A 53 2.99 16.72 6.22
CA LYS A 53 1.90 17.67 5.91
C LYS A 53 1.80 18.00 4.43
N MET A 54 2.90 17.88 3.68
CA MET A 54 2.96 18.26 2.27
C MET A 54 2.40 17.15 1.37
N ARG A 55 2.63 15.86 1.73
CA ARG A 55 2.16 14.71 0.94
C ARG A 55 0.69 14.35 1.13
N ARG A 56 0.07 14.65 2.28
CA ARG A 56 -1.38 14.41 2.48
C ARG A 56 -2.25 15.23 1.53
N ASN A 57 -1.82 16.43 1.20
CA ASN A 57 -2.48 17.32 0.23
C ASN A 57 -2.20 16.92 -1.24
N GLU A 58 -1.37 15.91 -1.47
CA GLU A 58 -0.93 15.47 -2.80
C GLU A 58 -1.51 14.11 -3.20
N MET A 59 -2.42 13.54 -2.40
CA MET A 59 -3.16 12.35 -2.81
C MET A 59 -4.08 12.66 -3.97
N PHE A 60 -4.15 11.71 -4.90
CA PHE A 60 -5.01 11.82 -6.06
C PHE A 60 -6.36 11.20 -5.75
N PHE A 61 -7.41 12.00 -5.87
CA PHE A 61 -8.79 11.59 -5.73
C PHE A 61 -9.49 11.67 -7.08
N LEU A 62 -10.43 10.75 -7.29
CA LEU A 62 -11.34 10.79 -8.42
C LEU A 62 -12.64 11.44 -7.94
N GLU A 63 -12.92 12.65 -8.40
CA GLU A 63 -14.22 13.31 -8.23
C GLU A 63 -15.03 13.13 -9.53
N GLU A 64 -16.02 12.23 -9.47
CA GLU A 64 -16.95 11.84 -10.53
C GLU A 64 -16.38 11.25 -11.83
N THR A 65 -17.21 10.42 -12.47
CA THR A 65 -16.92 9.44 -13.53
C THR A 65 -16.55 10.06 -14.89
N SER A 66 -15.63 11.01 -14.92
CA SER A 66 -15.08 11.53 -16.16
C SER A 66 -14.09 10.51 -16.74
N PRO A 67 -14.27 10.05 -18.00
CA PRO A 67 -13.40 9.06 -18.63
C PRO A 67 -11.94 9.53 -18.74
N ASN A 68 -11.71 10.83 -18.59
CA ASN A 68 -10.38 11.42 -18.64
C ASN A 68 -9.62 11.33 -17.33
N TRP A 69 -10.19 10.76 -16.26
CA TRP A 69 -9.53 10.65 -14.95
C TRP A 69 -9.03 9.24 -14.71
N HIS A 70 -7.83 8.96 -15.20
CA HIS A 70 -7.13 7.70 -14.99
C HIS A 70 -5.66 7.98 -14.63
N LEU A 71 -5.06 7.04 -13.91
CA LEU A 71 -3.61 6.98 -13.75
C LEU A 71 -3.02 6.30 -14.99
N SER A 72 -2.04 6.93 -15.62
CA SER A 72 -1.28 6.35 -16.73
C SER A 72 0.21 6.41 -16.43
N PHE A 73 0.93 5.39 -16.86
CA PHE A 73 2.39 5.29 -16.79
C PHE A 73 2.88 4.19 -17.73
N ASP A 74 4.11 4.34 -18.20
CA ASP A 74 4.80 3.34 -19.01
C ASP A 74 5.74 2.51 -18.14
N LEU A 75 5.63 1.20 -18.24
CA LEU A 75 6.57 0.25 -17.64
C LEU A 75 7.80 0.10 -18.54
N VAL A 76 8.99 0.36 -17.99
CA VAL A 76 10.26 0.30 -18.71
C VAL A 76 11.27 -0.59 -18.00
N GLY A 77 12.27 -1.07 -18.74
CA GLY A 77 13.32 -1.94 -18.21
C GLY A 77 12.77 -3.20 -17.53
N ASN A 78 13.25 -3.46 -16.32
CA ASN A 78 12.84 -4.62 -15.50
C ASN A 78 11.39 -4.54 -14.99
N ALA A 79 10.72 -3.39 -15.15
CA ALA A 79 9.33 -3.22 -14.74
C ALA A 79 8.32 -3.82 -15.72
N LYS A 80 8.75 -4.26 -16.91
CA LYS A 80 7.88 -4.82 -17.94
C LYS A 80 7.11 -6.07 -17.47
N ASP A 81 7.72 -6.86 -16.60
CA ASP A 81 7.10 -8.06 -15.99
C ASP A 81 6.54 -7.80 -14.59
N ALA A 82 6.35 -6.52 -14.22
CA ALA A 82 5.92 -6.15 -12.87
C ALA A 82 4.48 -6.63 -12.60
N ARG A 83 4.26 -7.17 -11.40
CA ARG A 83 2.91 -7.52 -10.94
C ARG A 83 2.24 -6.28 -10.35
N ILE A 84 1.01 -6.01 -10.78
CA ILE A 84 0.22 -4.87 -10.31
C ILE A 84 -0.77 -5.35 -9.25
N TYR A 85 -0.78 -4.65 -8.12
CA TYR A 85 -1.68 -4.90 -6.99
C TYR A 85 -2.53 -3.66 -6.75
N MET A 86 -3.85 -3.81 -6.80
CA MET A 86 -4.80 -2.76 -6.45
C MET A 86 -5.33 -3.02 -5.05
N LYS A 87 -5.05 -2.09 -4.13
CA LYS A 87 -5.41 -2.16 -2.71
C LYS A 87 -5.96 -0.81 -2.27
N SER A 88 -6.71 -0.80 -1.17
CA SER A 88 -7.11 0.46 -0.52
C SER A 88 -5.86 1.21 -0.03
N THR A 89 -5.98 2.52 0.10
CA THR A 89 -4.89 3.43 0.50
C THR A 89 -4.32 3.15 1.89
N THR A 90 -5.03 2.36 2.70
CA THR A 90 -4.65 1.93 4.07
C THR A 90 -4.10 0.51 4.14
N ASN A 91 -4.13 -0.24 3.04
CA ASN A 91 -3.75 -1.65 3.06
C ASN A 91 -2.27 -1.81 2.74
N LEU A 92 -1.67 -2.83 3.35
CA LEU A 92 -0.34 -3.31 2.98
C LEU A 92 -0.42 -4.49 2.03
N LEU A 93 0.68 -4.73 1.33
CA LEU A 93 0.91 -6.02 0.72
C LEU A 93 1.37 -7.03 1.78
N SER A 94 0.87 -8.24 1.66
CA SER A 94 1.29 -9.40 2.45
C SER A 94 1.55 -10.59 1.52
N LEU A 95 2.29 -11.58 1.99
CA LEU A 95 2.55 -12.83 1.28
C LEU A 95 1.28 -13.58 0.80
N ARG A 96 0.11 -13.30 1.39
CA ARG A 96 -1.17 -13.90 0.95
C ARG A 96 -1.77 -13.24 -0.29
N ASP A 97 -1.25 -12.08 -0.67
CA ASP A 97 -1.82 -11.29 -1.75
C ASP A 97 -1.49 -11.87 -3.12
N LYS A 98 -2.53 -11.93 -3.95
CA LYS A 98 -2.41 -12.26 -5.37
C LYS A 98 -2.37 -10.98 -6.18
N SER A 99 -1.55 -10.97 -7.24
CA SER A 99 -1.51 -9.87 -8.18
C SER A 99 -2.90 -9.64 -8.76
N THR A 100 -3.36 -8.40 -8.76
CA THR A 100 -4.61 -8.04 -9.41
C THR A 100 -4.49 -8.18 -10.93
N PHE A 101 -3.31 -7.84 -11.45
CA PHE A 101 -3.02 -7.91 -12.87
C PHE A 101 -1.53 -8.15 -13.12
N THR A 102 -1.23 -8.83 -14.23
CA THR A 102 0.14 -8.96 -14.76
C THR A 102 0.10 -8.41 -16.19
N PRO A 103 0.77 -7.29 -16.48
CA PRO A 103 0.80 -6.67 -17.79
C PRO A 103 1.48 -7.56 -18.82
N SER A 104 0.97 -7.51 -20.04
CA SER A 104 1.68 -8.02 -21.21
C SER A 104 2.60 -6.95 -21.74
N THR A 105 3.82 -7.32 -22.11
CA THR A 105 4.86 -6.40 -22.58
C THR A 105 4.60 -5.81 -23.97
N GLU A 106 3.60 -6.32 -24.67
CA GLU A 106 3.35 -6.03 -26.10
C GLU A 106 2.23 -5.02 -26.34
N TYR A 107 1.40 -4.72 -25.34
CA TYR A 107 0.18 -3.94 -25.53
C TYR A 107 -0.05 -2.92 -24.44
N HIS A 108 -0.62 -1.78 -24.82
CA HIS A 108 -1.20 -0.85 -23.88
C HIS A 108 -2.42 -1.51 -23.21
N THR A 109 -2.40 -1.61 -21.88
CA THR A 109 -3.47 -2.24 -21.11
C THR A 109 -4.25 -1.20 -20.32
N THR A 110 -5.56 -1.11 -20.56
CA THR A 110 -6.47 -0.30 -19.75
C THR A 110 -7.19 -1.18 -18.73
N ILE A 111 -7.08 -0.85 -17.44
CA ILE A 111 -7.73 -1.58 -16.35
C ILE A 111 -8.92 -0.76 -15.84
N ASN A 112 -10.12 -1.27 -16.06
CA ASN A 112 -11.34 -0.72 -15.47
C ASN A 112 -11.68 -1.51 -14.22
N PHE A 113 -11.94 -0.84 -13.10
CA PHE A 113 -12.31 -1.48 -11.84
C PHE A 113 -13.55 -0.82 -11.23
N LYS A 114 -14.21 -1.56 -10.34
CA LYS A 114 -15.33 -1.07 -9.53
C LYS A 114 -14.97 -1.22 -8.06
N ILE A 115 -15.17 -0.15 -7.30
CA ILE A 115 -14.96 -0.16 -5.86
C ILE A 115 -16.29 -0.51 -5.19
N PHE A 116 -16.26 -1.47 -4.26
CA PHE A 116 -17.39 -1.81 -3.42
C PHE A 116 -17.04 -1.52 -1.95
N GLY A 117 -17.90 -0.78 -1.26
CA GLY A 117 -17.79 -0.51 0.17
C GLY A 117 -18.77 -1.37 0.96
N ILE A 118 -18.29 -2.02 2.02
CA ILE A 118 -19.15 -2.75 2.96
C ILE A 118 -19.44 -1.83 4.13
N LEU A 119 -20.70 -1.43 4.28
CA LEU A 119 -21.18 -0.64 5.41
C LEU A 119 -21.92 -1.57 6.37
N ASN A 120 -21.39 -1.71 7.58
CA ASN A 120 -22.05 -2.46 8.64
C ASN A 120 -23.03 -1.55 9.39
N THR A 121 -24.14 -2.12 9.84
CA THR A 121 -25.09 -1.37 10.69
C THR A 121 -24.41 -0.98 12.01
N PRO A 122 -24.69 0.21 12.56
CA PRO A 122 -24.05 0.68 13.79
C PRO A 122 -24.22 -0.29 14.98
N ALA A 123 -25.32 -1.05 15.01
CA ALA A 123 -25.60 -2.05 16.04
C ALA A 123 -24.57 -3.19 16.10
N VAL A 124 -23.89 -3.51 14.99
CA VAL A 124 -22.82 -4.53 14.96
C VAL A 124 -21.65 -4.15 15.87
N ARG A 125 -21.45 -2.84 16.11
CA ARG A 125 -20.38 -2.36 17.00
C ARG A 125 -20.62 -2.72 18.47
N ALA A 126 -21.87 -2.95 18.88
CA ALA A 126 -22.20 -3.41 20.23
C ALA A 126 -21.79 -4.87 20.47
N LEU A 127 -21.60 -5.66 19.41
CA LEU A 127 -21.12 -7.03 19.52
C LEU A 127 -19.64 -7.04 19.87
N ARG A 128 -19.25 -8.01 20.71
CA ARG A 128 -17.86 -8.22 21.09
C ARG A 128 -17.05 -8.71 19.89
N PRO A 129 -15.72 -8.43 19.83
CA PRO A 129 -14.90 -8.78 18.66
C PRO A 129 -14.98 -10.27 18.28
N TRP A 130 -15.03 -11.20 19.24
CA TRP A 130 -15.14 -12.63 18.97
C TRP A 130 -16.50 -13.05 18.38
N GLN A 131 -17.57 -12.30 18.65
CA GLN A 131 -18.91 -12.58 18.11
C GLN A 131 -19.03 -12.15 16.65
N ARG A 132 -18.49 -10.97 16.31
CA ARG A 132 -18.53 -10.41 14.96
C ARG A 132 -17.30 -10.75 14.10
N LYS A 133 -16.28 -11.40 14.69
CA LYS A 133 -15.06 -11.88 14.05
C LYS A 133 -14.23 -10.80 13.33
N CYS A 134 -14.38 -9.54 13.71
CA CYS A 134 -13.63 -8.40 13.16
C CYS A 134 -13.34 -7.35 14.22
N TYR A 135 -12.32 -6.52 13.97
CA TYR A 135 -11.89 -5.43 14.85
C TYR A 135 -12.08 -4.09 14.14
N TYR A 136 -12.56 -3.10 14.88
CA TYR A 136 -12.57 -1.71 14.45
C TYR A 136 -11.20 -1.08 14.72
N SER A 137 -10.87 -0.03 13.95
CA SER A 137 -9.58 0.68 14.07
C SER A 137 -9.31 1.24 15.47
N ASN A 138 -10.32 1.52 16.29
CA ASN A 138 -10.14 2.01 17.65
C ASN A 138 -10.00 0.90 18.70
N GLU A 139 -10.29 -0.34 18.33
CA GLU A 139 -10.12 -1.53 19.17
C GLU A 139 -8.78 -2.22 18.86
N MET A 140 -7.80 -1.48 18.33
CA MET A 140 -6.46 -2.00 18.09
C MET A 140 -6.02 -2.80 19.31
N PHE A 141 -5.57 -4.02 19.06
CA PHE A 141 -5.06 -4.88 20.13
C PHE A 141 -3.99 -4.13 20.90
N ASN A 142 -4.14 -4.09 22.23
CA ASN A 142 -3.22 -3.41 23.14
C ASN A 142 -1.76 -3.83 22.91
N ASP A 143 -1.56 -5.07 22.46
CA ASP A 143 -0.24 -5.65 22.21
C ASP A 143 0.44 -5.10 20.94
N MET A 144 -0.33 -4.65 19.92
CA MET A 144 0.23 -4.20 18.64
C MET A 144 0.51 -2.69 18.61
N LYS A 145 -0.36 -1.90 19.27
CA LYS A 145 -0.32 -0.42 19.23
C LYS A 145 1.03 0.21 19.65
N PRO A 146 1.78 -0.35 20.63
CA PRO A 146 3.09 0.15 20.99
C PRO A 146 4.10 0.02 19.85
N TYR A 147 4.01 -1.03 19.05
CA TYR A 147 5.00 -1.36 18.04
C TYR A 147 4.64 -0.86 16.65
N ILE A 148 3.38 -0.56 16.35
CA ILE A 148 2.94 -0.17 15.00
C ILE A 148 2.86 1.35 14.84
N ARG A 149 3.30 1.86 13.68
CA ARG A 149 3.19 3.29 13.29
C ARG A 149 1.83 3.67 12.71
N SER A 150 1.05 2.72 12.20
CA SER A 150 -0.28 2.94 11.63
C SER A 150 -1.32 3.36 12.68
N THR A 151 -2.29 4.17 12.26
CA THR A 151 -3.46 4.58 13.08
C THR A 151 -4.76 3.92 12.62
N PHE A 152 -4.70 3.06 11.60
CA PHE A 152 -5.81 2.30 11.06
C PHE A 152 -5.51 0.81 11.15
N TYR A 153 -6.56 0.02 11.39
CA TYR A 153 -6.49 -1.43 11.37
C TYR A 153 -6.73 -1.95 9.95
N ASP A 154 -5.91 -2.90 9.54
CA ASP A 154 -6.10 -3.70 8.33
C ASP A 154 -5.64 -5.13 8.59
N GLU A 155 -6.24 -6.11 7.90
CA GLU A 155 -5.84 -7.51 8.00
C GLU A 155 -4.38 -7.71 7.59
N SER A 156 -3.94 -7.07 6.50
CA SER A 156 -2.58 -7.24 5.97
C SER A 156 -1.54 -6.68 6.95
N LEU A 157 -1.87 -5.59 7.66
CA LEU A 157 -1.03 -5.04 8.73
C LEU A 157 -0.90 -6.02 9.91
N CYS A 158 -2.00 -6.69 10.28
CA CYS A 158 -1.99 -7.71 11.32
C CYS A 158 -1.09 -8.90 10.94
N LEU A 159 -1.21 -9.40 9.70
CA LEU A 159 -0.39 -10.50 9.20
C LEU A 159 1.10 -10.14 9.18
N ASN A 160 1.45 -8.95 8.67
CA ASN A 160 2.83 -8.45 8.69
C ASN A 160 3.38 -8.32 10.13
N PHE A 161 2.56 -7.89 11.09
CA PHE A 161 2.90 -7.89 12.52
C PHE A 161 3.18 -9.28 13.06
N CYS A 162 2.30 -10.24 12.80
CA CYS A 162 2.50 -11.62 13.24
C CYS A 162 3.79 -12.21 12.67
N HIS A 163 4.08 -12.00 11.38
CA HIS A 163 5.32 -12.47 10.78
C HIS A 163 6.55 -11.81 11.42
N ALA A 164 6.53 -10.47 11.60
CA ALA A 164 7.61 -9.75 12.27
C ALA A 164 7.87 -10.28 13.68
N MET A 165 6.83 -10.54 14.47
CA MET A 165 6.97 -11.10 15.82
C MET A 165 7.52 -12.52 15.81
N LEU A 166 7.15 -13.35 14.83
CA LEU A 166 7.74 -14.68 14.67
C LEU A 166 9.25 -14.61 14.39
N PHE A 167 9.71 -13.65 13.59
CA PHE A 167 11.15 -13.45 13.39
C PHE A 167 11.86 -13.01 14.67
N VAL A 168 11.25 -12.11 15.44
CA VAL A 168 11.80 -11.69 16.74
C VAL A 168 11.85 -12.87 17.72
N GLU A 169 10.78 -13.66 17.81
CA GLU A 169 10.71 -14.80 18.72
C GLU A 169 11.68 -15.93 18.35
N LYS A 170 11.80 -16.28 17.06
CA LYS A 170 12.60 -17.42 16.60
C LYS A 170 14.05 -17.07 16.31
N CYS A 171 14.32 -15.86 15.84
CA CYS A 171 15.63 -15.45 15.33
C CYS A 171 16.24 -14.27 16.11
N ASN A 172 15.51 -13.67 17.06
CA ASN A 172 15.94 -12.49 17.83
C ASN A 172 16.38 -11.31 16.94
N CYS A 173 15.74 -11.15 15.77
CA CYS A 173 16.02 -10.07 14.83
C CYS A 173 14.75 -9.59 14.13
N LEU A 174 14.73 -8.32 13.73
CA LEU A 174 13.66 -7.73 12.92
C LEU A 174 14.17 -7.52 11.48
N PRO A 175 13.62 -8.23 10.49
CA PRO A 175 13.98 -8.01 9.09
C PRO A 175 13.72 -6.57 8.63
N HIS A 176 14.63 -6.03 7.81
CA HIS A 176 14.56 -4.64 7.33
C HIS A 176 13.25 -4.27 6.65
N VAL A 177 12.59 -5.23 5.99
CA VAL A 177 11.28 -5.07 5.34
C VAL A 177 10.20 -4.55 6.29
N TYR A 178 10.34 -4.79 7.59
CA TYR A 178 9.38 -4.33 8.59
C TYR A 178 9.71 -2.95 9.15
N ASN A 179 10.92 -2.40 8.96
CA ASN A 179 11.33 -1.15 9.62
C ASN A 179 10.41 0.05 9.37
N ASP A 180 9.76 0.10 8.20
CA ASP A 180 8.87 1.20 7.84
C ASP A 180 7.53 1.16 8.58
N PHE A 181 7.12 0.00 9.07
CA PHE A 181 5.80 -0.19 9.71
C PHE A 181 5.86 -0.17 11.24
N PHE A 182 7.02 -0.49 11.80
CA PHE A 182 7.20 -0.67 13.23
C PHE A 182 8.00 0.48 13.85
N LYS A 183 7.67 0.83 15.08
CA LYS A 183 8.43 1.76 15.90
C LYS A 183 9.68 1.04 16.40
N SER A 184 10.82 1.69 16.22
CA SER A 184 12.11 1.28 16.81
C SER A 184 12.12 1.53 18.31
#